data_AF-A0A1Q3B872-F1
#
_entry.id   AF-A0A1Q3B872-F1
#
_cell.length_a   1.000
_cell.length_b   1.000
_cell.length_c   1.000
_cell.angle_alpha   90.00
_cell.angle_beta   90.00
_cell.angle_gamma   90.00
#
_symmetry.space_group_name_H-M   'P 1'
#
loop_
_entity.id
_entity.type
_entity.pdbx_description
1 polymer ?
#
loop_
_entity_poly.entity_id
_entity_poly.type
_entity_poly.pdbx_seq_one_letter_code
_entity_poly.pdbx_strand_id
1 'polypeptide(L)'
;GLNIQGEADSWDFGLGAGFYLNATQEKWKNWHMYDYVVKELPELLFENFPQLDTSKASISGHSMGGHGALTIYLKNQDKYKSVSAFAPIANPINCAWGQKAFTHYLGDNKADWEEYDATSLISKFHDVSATIFIDQNTS
;
A
#
# COMPACT_ATOMS: atom_id res chain seq x y z
N GLY A 1 12.42 7.85 -10.38
CA GLY A 1 11.65 8.69 -9.47
C GLY A 1 10.77 9.62 -10.27
N LEU A 2 10.04 10.51 -9.60
CA LEU A 2 9.23 11.55 -10.24
C LEU A 2 10.01 12.86 -10.41
N ASN A 3 11.31 12.86 -10.07
CA ASN A 3 12.21 14.01 -10.11
C ASN A 3 11.70 15.20 -9.26
N ILE A 4 11.01 14.90 -8.15
CA ILE A 4 10.53 15.91 -7.20
C ILE A 4 11.69 16.33 -6.29
N GLN A 5 11.84 17.62 -6.04
CA GLN A 5 12.90 18.12 -5.17
C GLN A 5 12.82 17.49 -3.77
N GLY A 6 13.91 16.83 -3.37
CA GLY A 6 14.04 16.16 -2.09
C GLY A 6 13.43 14.75 -2.02
N GLU A 7 13.02 14.18 -3.15
CA GLU A 7 12.53 12.78 -3.19
C GLU A 7 13.61 11.76 -2.84
N ALA A 8 14.89 12.10 -2.95
CA ALA A 8 16.01 11.20 -2.67
C ALA A 8 16.81 11.58 -1.40
N ASP A 9 16.34 12.57 -0.63
CA ASP A 9 17.09 13.11 0.52
C ASP A 9 17.08 12.18 1.73
N SER A 10 16.11 11.26 1.80
CA SER A 10 15.95 10.33 2.91
C SER A 10 15.55 8.95 2.42
N TRP A 11 15.98 7.91 3.14
CA TRP A 11 15.66 6.53 2.83
C TRP A 11 14.22 6.15 3.21
N ASP A 12 13.66 6.84 4.20
CA ASP A 12 12.36 6.58 4.81
C ASP A 12 11.24 7.45 4.21
N PHE A 13 11.51 8.21 3.15
CA PHE A 13 10.53 9.08 2.50
C PHE A 13 10.91 9.40 1.05
N GLY A 14 9.94 9.55 0.17
CA GLY A 14 10.17 9.75 -1.27
C GLY A 14 10.56 8.46 -1.99
N LEU A 15 11.61 8.51 -2.79
CA LEU A 15 12.06 7.46 -3.69
C LEU A 15 12.37 6.16 -2.91
N GLY A 16 11.68 5.08 -3.27
CA GLY A 16 11.79 3.80 -2.55
C GLY A 16 10.91 3.69 -1.29
N ALA A 17 10.28 4.80 -0.87
CA ALA A 17 9.41 4.89 0.32
C ALA A 17 8.05 5.50 -0.06
N GLY A 18 7.38 4.90 -1.04
CA GLY A 18 6.12 5.40 -1.58
C GLY A 18 4.86 5.00 -0.81
N PHE A 19 4.98 4.13 0.20
CA PHE A 19 3.91 3.71 1.12
C PHE A 19 2.62 3.16 0.50
N TYR A 20 2.59 2.86 -0.81
CA TYR A 20 1.44 2.29 -1.50
C TYR A 20 0.14 3.10 -1.29
N LEU A 21 0.27 4.43 -1.27
CA LEU A 21 -0.83 5.38 -1.16
C LEU A 21 -0.94 6.28 -2.39
N ASN A 22 -2.04 7.02 -2.50
CA ASN A 22 -2.13 8.17 -3.38
C ASN A 22 -1.98 9.44 -2.55
N ALA A 23 -0.88 10.17 -2.74
CA ALA A 23 -0.61 11.40 -2.02
C ALA A 23 -1.59 12.52 -2.43
N THR A 24 -2.00 13.32 -1.45
CA THR A 24 -2.92 14.46 -1.62
C THR A 24 -2.22 15.80 -1.44
N GLN A 25 -1.05 15.81 -0.79
CA GLN A 25 -0.26 17.03 -0.59
C GLN A 25 0.37 17.50 -1.90
N GLU A 26 0.25 18.80 -2.20
CA GLU A 26 0.57 19.40 -3.52
C GLU A 26 1.96 19.04 -4.05
N LYS A 27 2.98 19.04 -3.17
CA LYS A 27 4.36 18.68 -3.56
C LYS A 27 4.47 17.25 -4.10
N TRP A 28 3.60 16.36 -3.64
CA TRP A 28 3.63 14.92 -3.91
C TRP A 28 2.43 14.45 -4.73
N LYS A 29 1.63 15.35 -5.31
CA LYS A 29 0.38 15.04 -6.03
C LYS A 29 0.48 14.07 -7.21
N ASN A 30 1.69 13.73 -7.65
CA ASN A 30 1.93 12.72 -8.69
C ASN A 30 2.33 11.35 -8.11
N TRP A 31 2.41 11.25 -6.77
CA TRP A 31 2.85 10.07 -6.05
C TRP A 31 1.66 9.13 -5.80
N HIS A 32 1.24 8.44 -6.85
CA HIS A 32 0.04 7.59 -6.87
C HIS A 32 0.38 6.10 -6.93
N MET A 33 1.14 5.62 -5.93
CA MET A 33 1.58 4.22 -5.89
C MET A 33 0.42 3.25 -5.66
N TYR A 34 -0.64 3.68 -4.97
CA TYR A 34 -1.84 2.86 -4.82
C TYR A 34 -2.49 2.59 -6.18
N ASP A 35 -2.80 3.65 -6.95
CA ASP A 35 -3.42 3.49 -8.26
C ASP A 35 -2.49 2.77 -9.25
N TYR A 36 -1.19 3.04 -9.20
CA TYR A 36 -0.20 2.32 -10.02
C TYR A 36 -0.30 0.81 -9.82
N VAL A 37 -0.30 0.35 -8.56
CA VAL A 37 -0.34 -1.09 -8.24
C VAL A 37 -1.72 -1.71 -8.50
N VAL A 38 -2.80 -0.97 -8.27
CA VAL A 38 -4.18 -1.52 -8.31
C VAL A 38 -4.83 -1.44 -9.69
N LYS A 39 -4.37 -0.53 -10.55
CA LYS A 39 -4.98 -0.23 -11.85
C LYS A 39 -3.96 -0.28 -12.99
N GLU A 40 -3.02 0.66 -13.01
CA GLU A 40 -2.14 0.88 -14.17
C GLU A 40 -1.26 -0.35 -14.47
N LEU A 41 -0.60 -0.91 -13.46
CA LEU A 41 0.28 -2.06 -13.66
C LEU A 41 -0.52 -3.33 -14.06
N PRO A 42 -1.63 -3.71 -13.40
CA PRO A 42 -2.47 -4.81 -13.87
C PRO A 42 -2.98 -4.64 -15.31
N GLU A 43 -3.39 -3.44 -15.70
CA GLU A 43 -3.85 -3.13 -17.06
C GLU A 43 -2.70 -3.33 -18.07
N LEU A 44 -1.53 -2.75 -17.79
CA LEU A 44 -0.35 -2.89 -18.65
C LEU A 44 0.09 -4.35 -18.79
N LEU A 45 0.03 -5.13 -17.70
CA LEU A 45 0.35 -6.56 -17.73
C LEU A 45 -0.64 -7.34 -18.60
N PHE A 46 -1.94 -7.04 -18.51
CA PHE A 46 -2.95 -7.69 -19.34
C PHE A 46 -2.77 -7.37 -20.83
N GLU A 47 -2.48 -6.10 -21.16
CA GLU A 47 -2.26 -5.66 -22.55
C GLU A 47 -1.02 -6.31 -23.19
N ASN A 48 0.06 -6.50 -22.42
CA ASN A 48 1.33 -7.01 -22.94
C ASN A 48 1.47 -8.53 -22.78
N PHE A 49 0.71 -9.15 -21.89
CA PHE A 49 0.77 -10.58 -21.59
C PHE A 49 -0.65 -11.17 -21.49
N PRO A 50 -1.36 -11.35 -22.62
CA PRO A 50 -2.76 -11.81 -22.63
C PRO A 50 -2.97 -13.21 -22.03
N GLN A 51 -1.89 -13.97 -21.82
CA GLN A 51 -1.90 -15.26 -21.11
C GLN A 51 -2.06 -15.12 -19.58
N LEU A 52 -1.90 -13.92 -19.01
CA LEU A 52 -2.09 -13.68 -17.58
C LEU A 52 -3.57 -13.54 -17.23
N ASP A 53 -4.08 -14.45 -16.40
CA ASP A 53 -5.43 -14.39 -15.83
C ASP A 53 -5.43 -13.52 -14.56
N THR A 54 -5.59 -12.21 -14.72
CA THR A 54 -5.62 -11.25 -13.60
C THR A 54 -6.87 -11.40 -12.72
N SER A 55 -7.91 -12.12 -13.16
CA SER A 55 -9.09 -12.41 -12.34
C SER A 55 -8.80 -13.35 -11.16
N LYS A 56 -7.63 -14.00 -11.16
CA LYS A 56 -7.13 -14.89 -10.10
C LYS A 56 -5.90 -14.34 -9.39
N ALA A 57 -5.69 -13.02 -9.45
CA ALA A 57 -4.55 -12.38 -8.80
C ALA A 57 -4.55 -12.60 -7.29
N SER A 58 -3.35 -12.58 -6.70
CA SER A 58 -3.10 -12.56 -5.26
C SER A 58 -2.00 -11.55 -4.97
N ILE A 59 -1.95 -11.02 -3.75
CA ILE A 59 -0.98 -9.97 -3.40
C ILE A 59 -0.21 -10.37 -2.15
N SER A 60 1.10 -10.12 -2.16
CA SER A 60 1.93 -10.30 -0.99
C SER A 60 3.02 -9.24 -0.92
N GLY A 61 3.62 -9.07 0.26
CA GLY A 61 4.72 -8.13 0.39
C GLY A 61 5.49 -8.22 1.71
N HIS A 62 6.61 -7.51 1.77
CA HIS A 62 7.49 -7.45 2.93
C HIS A 62 7.55 -6.02 3.51
N SER A 63 7.48 -5.86 4.83
CA SER A 63 7.60 -4.55 5.52
C SER A 63 6.64 -3.50 4.98
N MET A 64 7.12 -2.40 4.38
CA MET A 64 6.27 -1.43 3.67
C MET A 64 5.46 -2.09 2.53
N GLY A 65 6.03 -3.07 1.84
CA GLY A 65 5.31 -3.88 0.86
C GLY A 65 4.22 -4.75 1.48
N GLY A 66 4.46 -5.28 2.69
CA GLY A 66 3.47 -6.05 3.44
C GLY A 66 2.31 -5.15 3.90
N HIS A 67 2.65 -3.93 4.32
CA HIS A 67 1.68 -2.86 4.54
C HIS A 67 0.79 -2.62 3.31
N GLY A 68 1.41 -2.38 2.15
CA GLY A 68 0.67 -2.16 0.90
C GLY A 68 -0.20 -3.36 0.51
N ALA A 69 0.32 -4.59 0.64
CA ALA A 69 -0.45 -5.80 0.34
C ALA A 69 -1.71 -5.92 1.19
N LEU A 70 -1.61 -5.67 2.51
CA LEU A 70 -2.74 -5.72 3.43
C LEU A 70 -3.78 -4.63 3.13
N THR A 71 -3.36 -3.38 2.97
CA THR A 71 -4.29 -2.26 2.71
C THR A 71 -4.97 -2.38 1.35
N ILE A 72 -4.22 -2.77 0.31
CA ILE A 72 -4.75 -2.99 -1.03
C ILE A 72 -5.76 -4.14 -1.04
N TYR A 73 -5.44 -5.27 -0.41
CA TYR A 73 -6.38 -6.40 -0.32
C TYR A 73 -7.70 -5.98 0.34
N LEU A 74 -7.63 -5.34 1.51
CA LEU A 74 -8.83 -4.95 2.27
C LEU A 74 -9.75 -4.01 1.49
N LYS A 75 -9.17 -3.12 0.66
CA LYS A 75 -9.92 -2.16 -0.19
C LYS A 75 -10.38 -2.75 -1.53
N ASN A 76 -9.92 -3.93 -1.93
CA ASN A 76 -10.15 -4.53 -3.26
C ASN A 76 -10.35 -6.05 -3.16
N GLN A 77 -11.22 -6.50 -2.24
CA GLN A 77 -11.41 -7.93 -1.95
C GLN A 77 -11.98 -8.73 -3.13
N ASP A 78 -12.62 -8.05 -4.08
CA ASP A 78 -13.11 -8.62 -5.34
C ASP A 78 -11.96 -8.95 -6.31
N LYS A 79 -10.86 -8.18 -6.25
CA LYS A 79 -9.71 -8.31 -7.16
C LYS A 79 -8.70 -9.39 -6.76
N TYR A 80 -8.50 -9.61 -5.46
CA TYR A 80 -7.43 -10.48 -4.97
C TYR A 80 -7.99 -11.70 -4.22
N LYS A 81 -7.58 -12.91 -4.66
CA LYS A 81 -8.05 -14.18 -4.08
C LYS A 81 -7.37 -14.56 -2.77
N SER A 82 -6.17 -14.04 -2.54
CA SER A 82 -5.45 -14.24 -1.29
C SER A 82 -4.50 -13.09 -1.00
N VAL A 83 -4.14 -12.96 0.28
CA VAL A 83 -3.15 -11.99 0.75
C VAL A 83 -2.21 -12.62 1.76
N SER A 84 -0.93 -12.28 1.67
CA SER A 84 0.05 -12.58 2.72
C SER A 84 1.03 -11.45 2.95
N ALA A 85 1.66 -11.42 4.11
CA ALA A 85 2.68 -10.42 4.41
C ALA A 85 3.81 -10.97 5.30
N PHE A 86 5.02 -10.47 5.05
CA PHE A 86 6.22 -10.77 5.83
C PHE A 86 6.67 -9.52 6.58
N ALA A 87 6.71 -9.59 7.91
CA ALA A 87 7.02 -8.48 8.81
C ALA A 87 6.34 -7.14 8.43
N PRO A 88 5.00 -7.11 8.23
CA PRO A 88 4.31 -5.93 7.72
C PRO A 88 4.31 -4.75 8.70
N ILE A 89 4.31 -3.52 8.16
CA ILE A 89 3.88 -2.35 8.92
C ILE A 89 2.34 -2.34 8.99
N ALA A 90 1.76 -3.07 9.95
CA ALA A 90 0.32 -3.29 10.02
C ALA A 90 -0.50 -2.12 10.61
N ASN A 91 0.14 -1.19 11.33
CA ASN A 91 -0.50 -0.06 12.02
C ASN A 91 0.33 1.24 11.84
N PRO A 92 0.58 1.69 10.59
CA PRO A 92 1.43 2.85 10.30
C PRO A 92 1.00 4.16 10.98
N ILE A 93 -0.28 4.38 11.28
CA ILE A 93 -0.73 5.59 12.00
C ILE A 93 -0.09 5.71 13.40
N ASN A 94 0.34 4.58 13.97
CA ASN A 94 0.95 4.49 15.29
C ASN A 94 2.45 4.16 15.27
N CYS A 95 3.13 4.22 14.13
CA CYS A 95 4.58 4.03 14.05
C CYS A 95 5.30 5.25 13.47
N ALA A 96 6.53 5.51 13.91
CA ALA A 96 7.26 6.73 13.54
C ALA A 96 7.43 6.89 12.03
N TRP A 97 7.71 5.79 11.32
CA TRP A 97 7.88 5.80 9.87
C TRP A 97 6.57 6.13 9.15
N GLY A 98 5.47 5.49 9.54
CA GLY A 98 4.15 5.74 8.96
C GLY A 98 3.65 7.16 9.23
N GLN A 99 3.81 7.68 10.46
CA GLN A 99 3.47 9.06 10.79
C GLN A 99 4.23 10.07 9.93
N LYS A 100 5.54 9.88 9.73
CA LYS A 100 6.34 10.74 8.85
C LYS A 100 5.80 10.71 7.42
N ALA A 101 5.61 9.50 6.86
CA ALA A 101 5.15 9.35 5.48
C ALA A 101 3.73 9.94 5.28
N PHE A 102 2.80 9.65 6.18
CA PHE A 102 1.42 10.09 6.07
C PHE A 102 1.27 11.60 6.27
N THR A 103 1.99 12.21 7.22
CA THR A 103 2.02 13.67 7.34
C THR A 103 2.47 14.33 6.04
N HIS A 104 3.53 13.83 5.41
CA HIS A 104 4.05 14.44 4.20
C HIS A 104 3.23 14.16 2.94
N TYR A 105 2.64 12.98 2.80
CA TYR A 105 1.87 12.60 1.61
C TYR A 105 0.38 12.94 1.70
N LEU A 106 -0.23 12.81 2.88
CA LEU A 106 -1.67 12.95 3.10
C LEU A 106 -2.04 14.21 3.89
N GLY A 107 -1.11 14.77 4.66
CA GLY A 107 -1.34 15.92 5.56
C GLY A 107 -1.66 15.48 6.98
N ASP A 108 -2.13 16.39 7.84
CA ASP A 108 -2.29 16.14 9.28
C ASP A 108 -3.65 15.52 9.68
N ASN A 109 -4.56 15.36 8.73
CA ASN A 109 -5.88 14.78 8.99
C ASN A 109 -5.77 13.24 9.13
N LYS A 110 -5.84 12.76 10.37
CA LYS A 110 -5.74 11.33 10.68
C LYS A 110 -6.84 10.48 10.05
N ALA A 111 -8.01 11.05 9.74
CA ALA A 111 -9.06 10.31 9.05
C ALA A 111 -8.59 9.84 7.66
N ASP A 112 -7.76 10.63 6.97
CA ASP A 112 -7.21 10.26 5.66
C ASP A 112 -6.16 9.14 5.80
N TRP A 113 -5.51 9.03 6.96
CA TRP A 113 -4.50 8.01 7.23
C TRP A 113 -5.14 6.63 7.46
N GLU A 114 -6.32 6.61 8.08
CA GLU A 114 -7.07 5.36 8.30
C GLU A 114 -7.42 4.64 7.00
N GLU A 115 -7.51 5.36 5.88
CA GLU A 115 -7.75 4.80 4.55
C GLU A 115 -6.53 4.05 3.97
N TYR A 116 -5.39 4.17 4.65
CA TYR A 116 -4.13 3.50 4.37
C TYR A 116 -3.55 2.87 5.64
N ASP A 117 -4.37 2.39 6.57
CA ASP A 117 -3.91 1.66 7.76
C ASP A 117 -4.64 0.32 7.86
N ALA A 118 -3.92 -0.80 7.83
CA ALA A 118 -4.55 -2.12 7.81
C ALA A 118 -5.32 -2.42 9.11
N THR A 119 -4.86 -1.90 10.26
CA THR A 119 -5.54 -2.04 11.56
C THR A 119 -6.82 -1.21 11.60
N SER A 120 -6.83 -0.04 10.98
CA SER A 120 -8.07 0.74 10.81
C SER A 120 -9.02 0.09 9.81
N LEU A 121 -8.53 -0.35 8.64
CA LEU A 121 -9.34 -0.90 7.57
C LEU A 121 -10.03 -2.21 7.95
N ILE A 122 -9.35 -3.11 8.67
CA ILE A 122 -9.94 -4.41 9.07
C ILE A 122 -11.18 -4.21 9.97
N SER A 123 -11.27 -3.09 10.68
CA SER A 123 -12.46 -2.75 11.48
C SER A 123 -13.64 -2.24 10.63
N LYS A 124 -13.38 -1.74 9.42
CA LYS A 124 -14.39 -1.19 8.48
C LYS A 124 -14.95 -2.25 7.53
N PHE A 125 -14.17 -3.29 7.21
CA PHE A 125 -14.56 -4.36 6.29
C PHE A 125 -14.85 -5.66 7.04
N HIS A 126 -16.13 -6.03 7.13
CA HIS A 126 -16.58 -7.17 7.96
C HIS A 126 -16.64 -8.52 7.24
N ASP A 127 -16.52 -8.53 5.90
CA ASP A 127 -16.68 -9.74 5.07
C ASP A 127 -15.37 -10.19 4.41
N VAL A 128 -14.26 -10.15 5.16
CA VAL A 128 -12.96 -10.61 4.68
C VAL A 128 -13.01 -12.12 4.40
N SER A 129 -13.11 -12.45 3.11
CA SER A 129 -13.38 -13.81 2.63
C SER A 129 -12.14 -14.71 2.62
N ALA A 130 -10.93 -14.15 2.55
CA ALA A 130 -9.69 -14.92 2.52
C ALA A 130 -8.96 -14.87 3.87
N THR A 131 -8.35 -15.99 4.25
CA THR A 131 -7.42 -16.03 5.38
C THR A 131 -6.21 -15.16 5.09
N ILE A 132 -5.94 -14.17 5.95
CA ILE A 132 -4.74 -13.34 5.88
C ILE A 132 -3.59 -14.08 6.57
N PHE A 133 -2.54 -14.40 5.81
CA PHE A 133 -1.32 -15.02 6.36
C PHE A 133 -0.24 -13.98 6.67
N ILE A 134 0.27 -13.96 7.90
CA ILE A 134 1.37 -13.08 8.30
C ILE A 134 2.48 -13.92 8.91
N ASP A 135 3.69 -13.74 8.40
CA ASP A 135 4.91 -14.27 8.99
C ASP A 135 5.73 -13.12 9.59
N GLN A 136 6.21 -13.30 10.82
CA GLN A 136 6.99 -12.31 11.55
C GLN A 136 8.11 -13.02 12.29
N ASN A 137 9.36 -12.64 11.98
CA ASN A 137 10.49 -13.15 12.73
C ASN A 137 10.57 -12.49 14.12
N THR A 138 10.92 -13.27 15.14
CA THR A 138 11.13 -12.84 16.52
C THR A 138 12.58 -12.97 16.97
N SER A 139 13.49 -13.54 16.16
CA SER A 139 14.90 -13.75 16.50
C SER A 139 15.82 -13.82 15.27
#